data_AF-A0A4Y1VG65-F1
#
_entry.id   AF-A0A4Y1VG65-F1
#
_cell.length_a   1.000
_cell.length_b   1.000
_cell.length_c   1.000
_cell.angle_alpha   90.00
_cell.angle_beta   90.00
_cell.angle_gamma   90.00
#
_symmetry.space_group_name_H-M   'P 1'
#
loop_
_entity.id
_entity.type
_entity.pdbx_description
1 polymer ?
#
loop_
_entity_poly.entity_id
_entity_poly.type
_entity_poly.pdbx_seq_one_letter_code
_entity_poly.pdbx_strand_id
1 'polypeptide(L)'
;MKEYITLEEIKKHLNIDFSDDDTYLADIVTVAQMSVERAINAPLSEHEENGALNPMLKHAIKILAGNFYANREPVSFSSVSFVTYSVFYFYGVNVLRNWKLLCRTGSTMYKCVSFLYYVVSVEFIKSVPFLSNYYQKGTKCENINQ
;
A
#
# COMPACT_ATOMS: atom_id res chain seq x y z
N MET A 1 12.14 -32.30 11.21
CA MET A 1 12.28 -31.61 9.91
C MET A 1 13.76 -31.35 9.69
N LYS A 2 14.30 -31.57 8.49
CA LYS A 2 15.69 -31.22 8.20
C LYS A 2 15.79 -29.70 8.03
N GLU A 3 16.74 -29.07 8.70
CA GLU A 3 17.02 -27.65 8.52
C GLU A 3 17.92 -27.47 7.29
N TYR A 4 17.51 -26.59 6.38
CA TYR A 4 18.22 -26.33 5.12
C TYR A 4 18.99 -25.01 5.10
N ILE A 5 18.74 -24.17 6.10
CA ILE A 5 19.36 -22.86 6.30
C ILE A 5 19.82 -22.78 7.74
N THR A 6 21.07 -22.38 7.94
CA THR A 6 21.62 -22.18 9.29
C THR A 6 21.28 -20.78 9.82
N LEU A 7 21.36 -20.64 11.15
CA LEU A 7 21.18 -19.34 11.82
C LEU A 7 22.17 -18.28 11.30
N GLU A 8 23.43 -18.66 11.07
CA GLU A 8 24.45 -17.76 10.54
C GLU A 8 24.14 -17.29 9.11
N GLU A 9 23.59 -18.18 8.27
CA GLU A 9 23.19 -17.82 6.91
C GLU A 9 22.05 -16.80 6.90
N ILE A 10 21.08 -16.92 7.81
CA ILE A 10 19.96 -15.97 7.88
C ILE A 10 20.39 -14.65 8.54
N LYS A 11 21.24 -14.68 9.57
CA LYS A 11 21.84 -13.47 10.15
C LYS A 11 22.62 -12.66 9.12
N LYS A 12 23.44 -13.33 8.32
CA LYS A 12 24.17 -12.71 7.21
C LYS A 12 23.21 -12.14 6.15
N HIS A 13 22.11 -12.83 5.86
CA HIS A 13 21.10 -12.35 4.93
C HIS A 13 20.39 -11.08 5.43
N LEU A 14 20.11 -11.02 6.74
CA LEU A 14 19.42 -9.89 7.38
C LEU A 14 20.36 -8.79 7.86
N ASN A 15 21.67 -8.97 7.73
CA ASN A 15 22.69 -8.06 8.23
C ASN A 15 22.52 -7.77 9.74
N ILE A 16 22.38 -8.84 10.53
CA ILE A 16 22.22 -8.80 11.98
C ILE A 16 23.52 -9.28 12.65
N ASP A 17 24.08 -8.44 13.53
CA ASP A 17 25.32 -8.72 14.26
C ASP A 17 25.09 -9.06 15.75
N PHE A 18 23.85 -8.97 16.24
CA PHE A 18 23.47 -9.26 17.62
C PHE A 18 22.78 -10.64 17.76
N SER A 19 22.81 -11.22 18.96
CA SER A 19 22.35 -12.60 19.23
C SER A 19 21.04 -12.70 20.00
N ASP A 20 20.45 -11.58 20.41
CA ASP A 20 19.29 -11.56 21.31
C ASP A 20 18.05 -12.24 20.71
N ASP A 21 17.94 -12.23 19.38
CA ASP A 21 16.80 -12.75 18.63
C ASP A 21 17.07 -14.16 18.03
N ASP A 22 18.14 -14.86 18.44
CA ASP A 22 18.56 -16.13 17.81
C ASP A 22 17.47 -17.21 17.85
N THR A 23 16.84 -17.39 19.02
CA THR A 23 15.73 -18.34 19.18
C THR A 23 14.55 -17.97 18.28
N TYR A 24 14.24 -16.68 18.20
CA TYR A 24 13.14 -16.18 17.36
C TYR A 24 13.44 -16.33 15.86
N LEU A 25 14.68 -16.10 15.44
CA LEU A 25 15.13 -16.32 14.06
C LEU A 25 15.06 -17.79 13.67
N ALA A 26 15.43 -18.70 14.57
CA ALA A 26 15.32 -20.15 14.33
C ALA A 26 13.85 -20.58 14.10
N ASP A 27 12.93 -20.05 14.91
CA ASP A 27 11.49 -20.30 14.74
C ASP A 27 10.97 -19.74 13.41
N ILE A 28 11.35 -18.52 13.04
CA ILE A 28 10.99 -17.91 11.75
C ILE A 28 11.50 -18.73 10.56
N VAL A 29 12.74 -19.20 10.61
CA VAL A 29 13.31 -20.04 9.54
C VAL A 29 12.49 -21.32 9.40
N THR A 30 12.09 -21.95 10.51
CA THR A 30 11.23 -23.13 10.49
C THR A 30 9.88 -22.84 9.86
N VAL A 31 9.23 -21.72 10.22
CA VAL A 31 7.94 -21.30 9.63
C VAL A 31 8.08 -20.98 8.13
N ALA A 32 9.18 -20.34 7.74
CA ALA A 32 9.47 -20.05 6.34
C ALA A 32 9.66 -21.35 5.53
N GLN A 33 10.37 -22.35 6.07
CA GLN A 33 10.51 -23.67 5.44
C GLN A 33 9.15 -24.33 5.23
N MET A 34 8.31 -24.41 6.28
CA MET A 34 6.97 -25.00 6.20
C MET A 34 6.09 -24.28 5.16
N SER A 35 6.21 -22.96 5.08
CA SER A 35 5.46 -22.16 4.12
C SER A 35 5.88 -22.43 2.68
N VAL A 36 7.18 -22.62 2.43
CA VAL A 36 7.70 -22.99 1.11
C VAL A 36 7.30 -24.42 0.74
N GLU A 37 7.37 -25.39 1.66
CA GLU A 37 6.87 -26.77 1.46
C GLU A 37 5.40 -26.77 1.07
N ARG A 38 4.59 -25.97 1.77
CA ARG A 38 3.17 -25.83 1.45
C ARG A 38 2.95 -25.18 0.09
N ALA A 39 3.78 -24.22 -0.30
CA ALA A 39 3.65 -23.52 -1.58
C ALA A 39 4.00 -24.43 -2.77
N ILE A 40 5.02 -25.28 -2.64
CA ILE A 40 5.40 -26.26 -3.67
C ILE A 40 4.57 -27.55 -3.61
N ASN A 41 3.75 -27.70 -2.57
CA ASN A 41 2.89 -28.86 -2.30
C ASN A 41 3.66 -30.19 -2.26
N ALA A 42 4.90 -30.14 -1.78
CA ALA A 42 5.82 -31.26 -1.66
C ALA A 42 6.83 -30.99 -0.53
N PRO A 43 7.34 -32.02 0.16
CA PRO A 43 8.38 -31.83 1.16
C PRO A 43 9.69 -31.40 0.49
N LEU A 44 10.46 -30.53 1.15
CA LEU A 44 11.73 -30.01 0.58
C LEU A 44 12.75 -31.12 0.32
N SER A 45 12.65 -32.25 1.02
CA SER A 45 13.53 -33.41 0.84
C SER A 45 13.43 -34.04 -0.57
N GLU A 46 12.28 -33.91 -1.25
CA GLU A 46 12.10 -34.43 -2.61
C GLU A 46 12.79 -33.55 -3.67
N HIS A 47 13.16 -32.33 -3.30
CA HIS A 47 13.86 -31.37 -4.16
C HIS A 47 15.35 -31.23 -3.78
N GLU A 48 15.88 -32.22 -3.09
CA GLU A 48 17.32 -32.35 -2.87
C GLU A 48 17.99 -33.03 -4.07
N GLU A 49 18.96 -32.34 -4.67
CA GLU A 49 19.86 -32.93 -5.66
C GLU A 49 21.24 -33.07 -5.02
N ASN A 50 21.81 -34.29 -5.03
CA ASN A 50 23.12 -34.59 -4.43
C ASN A 50 23.25 -34.19 -2.93
N GLY A 51 22.16 -34.30 -2.17
CA GLY A 51 22.12 -33.97 -0.74
C GLY A 51 22.05 -32.46 -0.45
N ALA A 52 21.92 -31.63 -1.48
CA ALA A 52 21.73 -30.19 -1.35
C ALA A 52 20.37 -29.78 -1.92
N LEU A 53 19.63 -29.00 -1.13
CA LEU A 53 18.41 -28.37 -1.59
C LEU A 53 18.71 -27.39 -2.72
N ASN A 54 17.85 -27.36 -3.74
CA ASN A 54 17.93 -26.42 -4.86
C ASN A 54 18.19 -24.98 -4.35
N PRO A 55 19.21 -24.26 -4.89
CA PRO A 55 19.54 -22.90 -4.48
C PRO A 55 18.36 -21.93 -4.55
N MET A 56 17.42 -22.12 -5.49
CA MET A 56 16.21 -21.31 -5.62
C MET A 56 15.31 -21.45 -4.39
N LEU A 57 15.10 -22.68 -3.91
CA LEU A 57 14.29 -22.95 -2.72
C LEU A 57 14.98 -22.42 -1.46
N LYS A 58 16.30 -22.60 -1.34
CA LYS A 58 17.08 -21.96 -0.26
C LYS A 58 16.89 -20.45 -0.25
N HIS A 59 16.95 -19.81 -1.41
CA HIS A 59 16.80 -18.36 -1.48
C HIS A 59 15.36 -17.91 -1.17
N ALA A 60 14.35 -18.67 -1.60
CA ALA A 60 12.95 -18.41 -1.30
C ALA A 60 12.69 -18.44 0.21
N ILE A 61 13.23 -19.44 0.92
CA ILE A 61 13.10 -19.52 2.37
C ILE A 61 13.79 -18.33 3.05
N LYS A 62 15.00 -17.92 2.62
CA LYS A 62 15.70 -16.74 3.17
C LYS A 62 14.89 -15.45 3.02
N ILE A 63 14.33 -15.21 1.83
CA ILE A 63 13.48 -14.04 1.56
C ILE A 63 12.22 -14.06 2.44
N LEU A 64 11.56 -15.21 2.53
CA LEU A 64 10.32 -15.33 3.31
C LEU A 64 10.58 -15.17 4.81
N ALA A 65 11.67 -15.76 5.32
CA ALA A 65 12.12 -15.58 6.70
C ALA A 65 12.42 -14.10 6.99
N GLY A 66 13.14 -13.41 6.10
CA GLY A 66 13.38 -11.98 6.24
C GLY A 66 12.11 -11.14 6.26
N ASN A 67 11.12 -11.51 5.45
CA ASN A 67 9.83 -10.84 5.43
C ASN A 67 9.06 -11.04 6.75
N PHE A 68 9.07 -12.24 7.33
CA PHE A 68 8.44 -12.49 8.64
C PHE A 68 9.15 -11.76 9.78
N TYR A 69 10.48 -11.68 9.73
CA TYR A 69 11.25 -10.95 10.73
C TYR A 69 11.00 -9.44 10.68
N ALA A 70 10.90 -8.86 9.48
CA ALA A 70 10.63 -7.44 9.28
C ALA A 70 9.19 -7.05 9.66
N ASN A 71 8.23 -7.97 9.52
CA ASN A 71 6.81 -7.70 9.73
C ASN A 71 6.25 -8.54 10.89
N ARG A 72 6.49 -8.08 12.12
CA ARG A 72 6.04 -8.74 13.36
C ARG A 72 4.53 -8.60 13.63
N GLU A 73 3.85 -7.77 12.84
CA GLU A 73 2.41 -7.55 12.83
C GLU A 73 1.91 -7.71 11.38
N PRO A 74 0.64 -8.09 11.14
CA PRO A 74 0.09 -8.15 9.80
C PRO A 74 0.18 -6.77 9.15
N VAL A 75 1.05 -6.64 8.15
CA VAL A 75 1.17 -5.40 7.38
C VAL A 75 -0.02 -5.25 6.44
N SER A 76 -0.95 -4.36 6.78
CA SER A 76 -1.86 -3.81 5.78
C SER A 76 -1.06 -2.87 4.89
N PHE A 77 -1.16 -3.00 3.57
CA PHE A 77 -0.75 -1.93 2.64
C PHE A 77 -1.29 -0.62 3.19
N SER A 78 -0.40 0.32 3.49
CA SER A 78 -0.73 1.61 4.11
C SER A 78 -1.93 2.20 3.40
N SER A 79 -3.08 2.22 4.07
CA SER A 79 -4.27 2.89 3.58
C SER A 79 -3.86 4.31 3.20
N VAL A 80 -4.02 4.69 1.94
CA VAL A 80 -3.70 6.03 1.45
C VAL A 80 -4.33 7.03 2.39
N SER A 81 -3.49 7.80 3.11
CA SER A 81 -3.96 8.72 4.13
C SER A 81 -4.91 9.73 3.51
N PHE A 82 -5.94 10.15 4.23
CA PHE A 82 -6.86 11.22 3.82
C PHE A 82 -6.13 12.49 3.31
N VAL A 83 -4.96 12.77 3.90
CA VAL A 83 -4.05 13.85 3.47
C VAL A 83 -3.60 13.69 2.02
N THR A 84 -3.23 12.48 1.60
CA THR A 84 -2.77 12.19 0.23
C THR A 84 -3.89 12.43 -0.79
N TYR A 85 -5.12 11.98 -0.51
CA TYR A 85 -6.27 12.27 -1.35
C TYR A 85 -6.59 13.78 -1.42
N SER A 86 -6.47 14.48 -0.29
CA SER A 86 -6.68 15.94 -0.23
C SER A 86 -5.67 16.68 -1.12
N VAL A 87 -4.40 16.29 -1.09
CA VAL A 87 -3.34 16.86 -1.93
C VAL A 87 -3.68 16.64 -3.41
N PHE A 88 -3.97 15.40 -3.82
CA PHE A 88 -4.34 15.12 -5.21
C PHE A 88 -5.54 15.94 -5.69
N TYR A 89 -6.56 16.09 -4.83
CA TYR A 89 -7.74 16.90 -5.14
C TYR A 89 -7.39 18.37 -5.38
N PHE A 90 -6.70 19.03 -4.44
CA PHE A 90 -6.37 20.46 -4.56
C PHE A 90 -5.49 20.74 -5.78
N TYR A 91 -4.47 19.90 -6.02
CA TYR A 91 -3.62 20.05 -7.20
C TYR A 91 -4.39 19.74 -8.49
N GLY A 92 -5.24 18.71 -8.53
CA GLY A 92 -6.06 18.38 -9.69
C GLY A 92 -7.01 19.52 -10.08
N VAL A 93 -7.71 20.11 -9.12
CA VAL A 93 -8.60 21.26 -9.36
C VAL A 93 -7.81 22.49 -9.85
N ASN A 94 -6.64 22.76 -9.28
CA ASN A 94 -5.79 23.87 -9.71
C ASN A 94 -5.25 23.69 -11.13
N VAL A 95 -4.81 22.47 -11.48
CA VAL A 95 -4.36 22.14 -12.84
C VAL A 95 -5.50 22.31 -13.84
N LEU A 96 -6.69 21.79 -13.54
CA LEU A 96 -7.87 21.94 -14.39
C LEU A 96 -8.31 23.40 -14.53
N ARG A 97 -8.21 24.20 -13.46
CA ARG A 97 -8.47 25.65 -13.50
C ARG A 97 -7.50 26.36 -14.45
N ASN A 98 -6.20 26.13 -14.28
CA ASN A 98 -5.17 26.74 -15.11
C ASN A 98 -5.28 26.29 -16.56
N TRP A 99 -5.55 25.00 -16.80
CA TRP A 99 -5.77 24.48 -18.14
C TRP A 99 -7.01 25.10 -18.81
N LYS A 100 -8.11 25.28 -18.07
CA LYS A 100 -9.28 25.99 -18.57
C LYS A 100 -8.94 27.41 -19.02
N LEU A 101 -8.10 28.13 -18.26
CA LEU A 101 -7.65 29.49 -18.59
C LEU A 101 -6.72 29.55 -19.81
N LEU A 102 -5.93 28.51 -20.05
CA LEU A 102 -5.10 28.39 -21.25
C LEU A 102 -5.93 28.12 -22.53
N CYS A 103 -7.12 27.54 -22.38
CA CYS A 103 -7.98 27.24 -23.52
C CYS A 103 -8.69 28.49 -24.04
N ARG A 104 -8.73 28.69 -25.36
CA ARG A 104 -9.46 29.81 -25.98
C ARG A 104 -10.95 29.75 -25.64
N THR A 105 -11.47 30.81 -25.03
CA THR A 105 -12.88 30.93 -24.62
C THR A 105 -13.81 30.67 -25.79
N GLY A 106 -14.76 29.75 -25.60
CA GLY A 106 -15.73 29.33 -26.62
C GLY A 106 -15.29 28.16 -27.52
N SER A 107 -14.03 27.73 -27.46
CA SER A 107 -13.58 26.52 -28.15
C SER A 107 -14.21 25.24 -27.58
N THR A 108 -14.28 24.19 -28.40
CA THR A 108 -14.72 22.86 -27.96
C THR A 108 -13.86 22.37 -26.79
N MET A 109 -12.55 22.59 -26.85
CA MET A 109 -11.60 22.21 -25.79
C MET A 109 -11.89 22.94 -24.47
N TYR A 110 -12.19 24.25 -24.52
CA TYR A 110 -12.58 25.01 -23.33
C TYR A 110 -13.83 24.42 -22.66
N LYS A 111 -14.84 24.01 -23.46
CA LYS A 111 -16.07 23.38 -22.93
C LYS A 111 -15.76 22.06 -22.25
N CYS A 112 -14.94 21.20 -22.86
CA CYS A 112 -14.51 19.92 -22.29
C CYS A 112 -13.75 20.10 -20.97
N VAL A 113 -12.72 20.96 -20.93
CA VAL A 113 -11.93 21.21 -19.73
C VAL A 113 -12.77 21.89 -18.64
N SER A 114 -13.68 22.81 -19.02
CA SER A 114 -14.60 23.42 -18.05
C SER A 114 -15.57 22.41 -17.44
N PHE A 115 -16.01 21.41 -18.20
CA PHE A 115 -16.83 20.32 -17.68
C PHE A 115 -16.04 19.44 -16.71
N LEU A 116 -14.81 19.03 -17.05
CA LEU A 116 -13.94 18.26 -16.16
C LEU A 116 -13.64 19.03 -14.86
N TYR A 117 -13.30 20.31 -14.97
CA TYR A 117 -13.11 21.19 -13.81
C TYR A 117 -14.36 21.23 -12.92
N TYR A 118 -15.54 21.35 -13.52
CA TYR A 118 -16.81 21.36 -12.79
C TYR A 118 -17.06 20.03 -12.06
N VAL A 119 -16.93 18.89 -12.74
CA VAL A 119 -17.15 17.56 -12.15
C VAL A 119 -16.23 17.34 -10.95
N VAL A 120 -14.92 17.54 -11.13
CA VAL A 120 -13.96 17.33 -10.04
C VAL A 120 -14.22 18.30 -8.88
N SER A 121 -14.49 19.58 -9.15
CA SER A 121 -14.74 20.57 -8.09
C SER A 121 -16.03 20.30 -7.30
N VAL A 122 -17.07 19.74 -7.94
CA VAL A 122 -18.38 19.51 -7.32
C VAL A 122 -18.42 18.25 -6.47
N GLU A 123 -17.72 17.18 -6.86
CA GLU A 123 -17.71 15.94 -6.07
C GLU A 123 -17.13 16.15 -4.66
N PHE A 124 -16.16 17.04 -4.51
CA PHE A 124 -15.61 17.39 -3.19
C PHE A 124 -16.60 18.19 -2.33
N ILE A 125 -17.34 19.13 -2.91
CA ILE A 125 -18.32 19.95 -2.16
C ILE A 125 -19.39 19.05 -1.52
N LYS A 126 -19.83 18.01 -2.24
CA LYS A 126 -20.80 17.03 -1.73
C LYS A 126 -20.22 16.12 -0.64
N SER A 127 -18.90 15.94 -0.62
CA SER A 127 -18.20 15.09 0.33
C SER A 127 -17.89 15.79 1.66
N VAL A 128 -18.11 17.12 1.77
CA VAL A 128 -17.91 17.87 3.02
C VAL A 128 -19.26 18.06 3.73
N PRO A 129 -19.60 17.23 4.75
CA PRO A 129 -20.89 17.30 5.43
C PRO A 129 -21.16 18.66 6.09
N PHE A 130 -20.10 19.38 6.49
CA PHE A 130 -20.21 20.71 7.10
C PHE A 130 -20.69 21.81 6.13
N LEU A 131 -20.29 21.74 4.86
CA LEU A 131 -20.69 22.71 3.83
C LEU A 131 -22.18 22.58 3.49
N SER A 132 -22.69 21.34 3.40
CA SER A 132 -24.13 21.06 3.22
C SER A 132 -24.96 21.70 4.34
N ASN A 133 -24.53 21.51 5.59
CA ASN A 133 -25.21 22.09 6.76
C ASN A 133 -25.15 23.63 6.78
N TYR A 134 -24.06 24.23 6.30
CA TYR A 134 -23.95 25.69 6.18
C TYR A 134 -24.95 26.26 5.17
N TYR A 135 -25.09 25.65 3.99
CA TYR A 135 -26.08 26.06 3.00
C TYR A 135 -27.51 25.95 3.53
N GLN A 136 -27.85 24.84 4.20
CA GLN A 136 -29.18 24.65 4.80
C GLN A 136 -29.48 25.67 5.92
N LYS A 137 -28.46 26.10 6.67
CA LYS A 137 -28.61 27.13 7.70
C LYS A 137 -28.92 28.50 7.09
N GLY A 138 -28.29 28.86 5.98
CA GLY A 138 -28.57 30.10 5.24
C GLY A 138 -30.01 30.17 4.73
N THR A 139 -30.50 29.10 4.09
CA THR A 139 -31.87 29.06 3.53
C THR A 139 -32.95 29.07 4.61
N LYS A 140 -32.68 28.46 5.78
CA LYS A 140 -33.61 28.54 6.91
C LYS A 140 -33.72 29.98 7.43
N CYS A 141 -32.62 30.72 7.56
CA CYS A 141 -32.62 32.09 8.06
C CYS A 141 -33.35 33.08 7.15
N GLU A 142 -33.37 32.90 5.82
CA GLU A 142 -34.15 33.74 4.90
C GLU A 142 -35.66 33.50 5.05
N ASN A 143 -36.07 32.25 5.25
CA ASN A 143 -37.50 31.89 5.36
C ASN A 143 -38.15 32.24 6.72
N ILE A 144 -37.37 32.69 7.72
CA ILE A 144 -37.90 33.17 9.02
C ILE A 144 -38.13 34.70 9.00
N ASN A 145 -37.61 35.38 7.97
CA ASN A 145 -37.70 36.84 7.81
C ASN A 145 -38.67 37.26 6.68
N GLN A 146 -39.48 36.31 6.19
CA GLN A 146 -40.67 36.53 5.33
C GLN A 146 -41.93 36.15 6.12
#